data_AF-A0A1C0BY27-F1
#
_entry.id   AF-A0A1C0BY27-F1
#
_cell.length_a   1.000
_cell.length_b   1.000
_cell.length_c   1.000
_cell.angle_alpha   90.00
_cell.angle_beta   90.00
_cell.angle_gamma   90.00
#
_symmetry.space_group_name_H-M   'P 1'
#
loop_
_entity.id
_entity.type
_entity.pdbx_description
1 polymer ?
#
loop_
_entity_poly.entity_id
_entity_poly.type
_entity_poly.pdbx_seq_one_letter_code
_entity_poly.pdbx_strand_id
1 'polypeptide(L)'
;MIKSLTDNPSLFSFYEFPEAIRSSLYTTNLIEGMNKQLKRNTKRKEQFPNEDSLDRFVCDYMMDYNRRFSTRIHKGFEVVQAEIKEMFDKRYN
;
A
#
# COMPACT_ATOMS: atom_id res chain seq x y z
N MET A 1 -17.17 -1.81 17.51
CA MET A 1 -16.17 -2.67 16.83
C MET A 1 -16.84 -3.74 15.96
N ILE A 2 -17.71 -4.60 16.50
CA ILE A 2 -18.44 -5.63 15.73
C ILE A 2 -19.30 -5.02 14.61
N LYS A 3 -20.05 -3.94 14.91
CA LYS A 3 -20.90 -3.24 13.93
C LYS A 3 -20.12 -2.72 12.70
N SER A 4 -18.91 -2.20 12.93
CA SER A 4 -18.03 -1.70 11.85
C SER A 4 -17.46 -2.82 10.95
N LEU A 5 -17.42 -4.06 11.44
CA LEU A 5 -16.97 -5.22 10.65
C LEU A 5 -18.14 -5.85 9.88
N THR A 6 -19.34 -5.87 10.47
CA THR A 6 -20.55 -6.38 9.80
C THR A 6 -21.03 -5.45 8.69
N ASP A 7 -20.80 -4.15 8.83
CA ASP A 7 -21.25 -3.14 7.87
C ASP A 7 -20.24 -2.91 6.72
N ASN A 8 -19.09 -3.61 6.73
CA ASN A 8 -18.07 -3.47 5.71
C ASN A 8 -18.18 -4.58 4.64
N PRO A 9 -18.76 -4.31 3.46
CA PRO A 9 -18.94 -5.32 2.42
C PRO A 9 -17.61 -5.77 1.78
N SER A 10 -16.52 -5.01 1.92
CA SER A 10 -15.24 -5.30 1.25
C SER A 10 -14.26 -6.12 2.07
N LEU A 11 -14.65 -6.55 3.29
CA LEU A 11 -13.76 -7.28 4.22
C LEU A 11 -13.17 -8.56 3.60
N PHE A 12 -13.93 -9.19 2.70
CA PHE A 12 -13.58 -10.47 2.08
C PHE A 12 -13.23 -10.36 0.59
N SER A 13 -13.21 -9.15 0.01
CA SER A 13 -12.93 -8.98 -1.43
C SER A 13 -11.54 -9.50 -1.84
N PHE A 14 -10.59 -9.57 -0.90
CA PHE A 14 -9.27 -10.15 -1.19
C PHE A 14 -9.32 -11.65 -1.54
N TYR A 15 -10.37 -12.39 -1.16
CA TYR A 15 -10.54 -13.80 -1.54
C TYR A 15 -10.84 -13.98 -3.03
N GLU A 16 -11.30 -12.94 -3.73
CA GLU A 16 -11.52 -12.99 -5.18
C GLU A 16 -10.20 -13.03 -5.96
N PHE A 17 -9.08 -12.71 -5.31
CA PHE A 17 -7.74 -12.74 -5.90
C PHE A 17 -7.05 -14.10 -5.74
N PRO A 18 -6.06 -14.40 -6.59
CA PRO A 18 -5.30 -15.66 -6.56
C PRO A 18 -4.65 -15.91 -5.19
N GLU A 19 -4.67 -17.16 -4.74
CA GLU A 19 -4.18 -17.54 -3.41
C GLU A 19 -2.74 -17.09 -3.15
N ALA A 20 -1.90 -17.14 -4.18
CA ALA A 20 -0.50 -16.73 -4.13
C ALA A 20 -0.31 -15.28 -3.61
N ILE A 21 -1.25 -14.36 -3.89
CA ILE A 21 -1.16 -12.95 -3.46
C ILE A 21 -2.03 -12.60 -2.26
N ARG A 22 -2.94 -13.47 -1.82
CA ARG A 22 -3.84 -13.17 -0.68
C ARG A 22 -3.09 -12.78 0.58
N SER A 23 -1.99 -13.48 0.89
CA SER A 23 -1.15 -13.14 2.06
C SER A 23 -0.54 -11.75 1.97
N SER A 24 -0.15 -11.33 0.76
CA SER A 24 0.39 -10.02 0.44
C SER A 24 -0.67 -8.91 0.49
N LEU A 25 -1.92 -9.23 0.15
CA LEU A 25 -3.05 -8.31 0.25
C LEU A 25 -3.54 -8.15 1.69
N TYR A 26 -3.53 -9.23 2.46
CA TYR A 26 -4.03 -9.24 3.84
C TYR A 26 -3.04 -8.60 4.83
N THR A 27 -1.73 -8.64 4.56
CA THR A 27 -0.74 -8.08 5.48
C THR A 27 -0.75 -6.55 5.49
N THR A 28 -0.71 -5.97 6.68
CA THR A 28 -0.55 -4.52 6.89
C THR A 28 0.91 -4.10 7.03
N ASN A 29 1.86 -5.05 7.06
CA ASN A 29 3.27 -4.79 7.34
C ASN A 29 3.90 -3.77 6.37
N LEU A 30 3.49 -3.79 5.09
CA LEU A 30 4.01 -2.85 4.08
C LEU A 30 3.63 -1.40 4.42
N ILE A 31 2.34 -1.15 4.63
CA ILE A 31 1.84 0.20 4.92
C ILE A 31 2.26 0.66 6.33
N GLU A 32 2.27 -0.25 7.31
CA GLU A 32 2.76 0.03 8.66
C GLU A 32 4.25 0.37 8.67
N GLY A 33 5.08 -0.38 7.94
CA GLY A 33 6.50 -0.13 7.78
C GLY A 33 6.77 1.24 7.16
N MET A 34 6.08 1.56 6.06
CA MET A 34 6.16 2.87 5.41
C MET A 34 5.74 4.00 6.36
N ASN A 35 4.58 3.86 7.02
CA ASN A 35 4.05 4.86 7.95
C ASN A 35 4.95 5.07 9.16
N LYS A 36 5.55 4.00 9.69
CA LYS A 36 6.50 4.07 10.80
C LYS A 36 7.73 4.91 10.43
N GLN A 37 8.27 4.70 9.23
CA GLN A 37 9.43 5.44 8.75
C GLN A 37 9.09 6.91 8.46
N LEU A 38 7.95 7.17 7.82
CA LEU A 38 7.46 8.54 7.59
C LEU A 38 7.30 9.28 8.91
N LYS A 39 6.56 8.72 9.87
CA LYS A 39 6.36 9.32 11.21
C LYS A 39 7.69 9.59 11.92
N ARG A 40 8.66 8.69 11.82
CA ARG A 40 9.99 8.89 12.41
C ARG A 40 10.71 10.08 11.78
N ASN A 41 10.65 10.21 10.45
CA ASN A 41 11.31 11.28 9.73
C ASN A 41 10.64 12.64 9.96
N THR A 42 9.30 12.69 9.97
CA THR A 42 8.54 13.89 10.31
C THR A 42 8.84 14.35 11.74
N LYS A 43 8.90 13.43 12.71
CA LYS A 43 9.24 13.77 14.12
C LYS A 43 10.63 14.38 14.29
N ARG A 44 11.61 14.02 13.44
CA ARG A 44 12.96 14.58 13.49
C ARG A 44 13.05 16.04 13.04
N LYS A 45 12.05 16.54 12.30
CA LYS A 45 12.03 17.92 11.81
C LYS A 45 11.51 18.91 12.85
N GLU A 46 10.96 18.44 13.97
CA GLU A 46 10.35 19.19 15.11
C GLU A 46 9.21 20.16 14.74
N GLN A 47 9.42 21.06 13.77
CA GLN A 47 8.42 21.98 13.24
C GLN A 47 8.61 22.21 11.74
N PHE A 48 7.48 22.35 11.03
CA PHE A 48 7.46 22.79 9.63
C PHE A 48 7.09 24.28 9.56
N PRO A 49 7.78 25.10 8.73
CA PRO A 49 7.47 26.52 8.58
C PRO A 49 6.04 26.82 8.13
N ASN A 50 5.45 25.98 7.29
CA ASN A 50 4.07 26.07 6.79
C ASN A 50 3.60 24.70 6.23
N GLU A 51 2.32 24.62 5.84
CA GLU A 51 1.72 23.40 5.27
C GLU A 51 2.41 22.98 3.96
N ASP A 52 2.70 23.90 3.05
CA ASP A 52 3.42 23.60 1.79
C ASP A 52 4.78 22.91 2.03
N SER A 53 5.48 23.29 3.09
CA SER A 53 6.78 22.70 3.44
C SER A 53 6.64 21.27 3.97
N LEU A 54 5.52 20.96 4.64
CA LEU A 54 5.17 19.60 5.03
C LEU A 54 4.83 18.75 3.80
N ASP A 55 4.02 19.28 2.89
CA ASP A 55 3.64 18.57 1.66
C ASP A 55 4.86 18.24 0.80
N ARG A 56 5.75 19.21 0.57
CA ARG A 56 7.01 18.98 -0.15
C ARG A 56 7.85 17.90 0.53
N PHE A 57 7.97 17.94 1.85
CA PHE A 57 8.71 16.93 2.59
C PHE A 57 8.12 15.51 2.44
N VAL A 58 6.79 15.39 2.51
CA VAL A 58 6.12 14.09 2.31
C VAL A 58 6.30 13.61 0.87
N CYS A 59 6.13 14.49 -0.11
CA CYS A 59 6.35 14.18 -1.52
C CYS A 59 7.78 13.69 -1.79
N ASP A 60 8.80 14.41 -1.32
CA ASP A 60 10.21 14.04 -1.48
C ASP A 60 10.49 12.67 -0.84
N TYR A 61 9.96 12.43 0.35
CA TYR A 61 10.08 11.13 1.02
C TYR A 61 9.41 10.00 0.22
N MET A 62 8.21 10.23 -0.33
CA MET A 62 7.51 9.23 -1.14
C MET A 62 8.22 8.97 -2.47
N MET A 63 8.82 10.00 -3.08
CA MET A 63 9.63 9.84 -4.29
C MET A 63 10.86 8.95 -4.03
N ASP A 64 11.59 9.18 -2.93
CA ASP A 64 12.73 8.34 -2.56
C ASP A 64 12.30 6.91 -2.22
N TYR A 65 11.20 6.76 -1.47
CA TYR A 65 10.61 5.46 -1.19
C TYR A 65 10.27 4.72 -2.48
N ASN A 66 9.50 5.33 -3.38
CA ASN A 66 9.13 4.70 -4.65
C ASN A 66 10.35 4.33 -5.48
N ARG A 67 11.36 5.21 -5.56
CA ARG A 67 12.62 4.91 -6.26
C ARG A 67 13.30 3.67 -5.68
N ARG A 68 13.43 3.59 -4.35
CA ARG A 68 14.12 2.49 -3.65
C ARG A 68 13.40 1.14 -3.79
N PHE A 69 12.07 1.15 -3.86
CA PHE A 69 11.25 -0.06 -3.92
C PHE A 69 10.74 -0.37 -5.34
N SER A 70 11.07 0.45 -6.35
CA SER A 70 10.57 0.37 -7.73
C SER A 70 10.75 -0.99 -8.42
N THR A 71 11.85 -1.69 -8.14
CA THR A 71 12.17 -2.98 -8.77
C THR A 71 11.69 -4.18 -7.96
N ARG A 72 11.08 -3.96 -6.78
CA ARG A 72 10.69 -5.05 -5.88
C ARG A 72 9.29 -5.56 -6.25
N ILE A 73 9.20 -6.85 -6.48
CA ILE A 73 7.94 -7.56 -6.62
C ILE A 73 7.63 -8.22 -5.27
N HIS A 74 6.42 -8.00 -4.76
CA HIS A 74 6.03 -8.61 -3.49
C HIS A 74 5.64 -10.08 -3.67
N LYS A 75 5.61 -10.83 -2.57
CA LYS A 75 5.43 -12.28 -2.57
C LYS A 75 4.17 -12.67 -3.36
N GLY A 76 4.32 -13.66 -4.23
CA GLY A 76 3.24 -14.20 -5.06
C GLY A 76 2.93 -13.40 -6.31
N PHE A 77 3.22 -12.09 -6.37
CA PHE A 77 2.86 -11.28 -7.52
C PHE A 77 3.60 -11.67 -8.79
N GLU A 78 4.83 -12.18 -8.70
CA GLU A 78 5.61 -12.61 -9.87
C GLU A 78 4.93 -13.75 -10.64
N VAL A 79 4.26 -14.67 -9.93
CA VAL A 79 3.69 -15.89 -10.53
C VAL A 79 2.29 -15.70 -11.10
N VAL A 80 1.53 -14.69 -10.66
CA VAL A 80 0.12 -14.49 -11.06
C VAL A 80 -0.09 -13.32 -12.02
N GLN A 81 0.97 -12.80 -12.65
CA GLN A 81 0.88 -11.64 -13.54
C GLN A 81 -0.15 -11.81 -14.67
N ALA A 82 -0.18 -12.99 -15.31
CA ALA A 82 -1.11 -13.27 -16.40
C ALA A 82 -2.57 -13.34 -15.93
N GLU A 83 -2.83 -14.02 -14.81
CA GLU A 83 -4.17 -14.17 -14.22
C GLU A 83 -4.73 -12.82 -13.77
N ILE A 84 -3.92 -12.02 -13.06
CA ILE A 84 -4.29 -10.67 -12.66
C ILE A 84 -4.63 -9.83 -13.88
N LYS A 85 -3.80 -9.86 -14.93
CA LYS A 85 -4.06 -9.10 -16.16
C LYS A 85 -5.40 -9.48 -16.78
N GLU A 86 -5.71 -10.77 -16.90
CA GLU A 86 -7.00 -11.24 -17.41
C GLU A 86 -8.18 -10.76 -16.55
N MET A 87 -8.04 -10.76 -15.21
CA MET A 87 -9.06 -10.21 -14.31
C MET A 87 -9.31 -8.72 -14.54
N PHE A 88 -8.25 -7.92 -14.75
CA PHE A 88 -8.37 -6.50 -15.05
C PHE A 88 -9.01 -6.27 -16.42
N ASP A 89 -8.58 -7.03 -17.43
CA ASP A 89 -9.13 -6.93 -18.78
C ASP A 89 -10.64 -7.21 -18.80
N LYS A 90 -11.11 -8.24 -18.06
CA LYS A 90 -12.55 -8.56 -17.94
C LYS A 90 -13.37 -7.48 -17.23
N ARG A 91 -12.75 -6.66 -16.37
CA ARG A 91 -13.47 -5.68 -15.54
C ARG A 91 -13.55 -4.31 -16.20
N TYR A 92 -12.56 -3.94 -16.98
CA TYR A 92 -12.39 -2.58 -17.50
C TYR A 92 -12.42 -2.47 -19.03
N ASN A 93 -12.38 -3.59 -19.75
CA ASN A 93 -12.61 -3.65 -21.21
C ASN A 93 -13.93 -4.36 -21.50
#